data_AF-A0A2E2C5Z2-F1
#
_entry.id   AF-A0A2E2C5Z2-F1
#
_cell.length_a   1.000
_cell.length_b   1.000
_cell.length_c   1.000
_cell.angle_alpha   90.00
_cell.angle_beta   90.00
_cell.angle_gamma   90.00
#
_symmetry.space_group_name_H-M   'P 1'
#
loop_
_entity.id
_entity.type
_entity.pdbx_description
1 polymer ?
#
loop_
_entity_poly.entity_id
_entity_poly.type
_entity_poly.pdbx_seq_one_letter_code
_entity_poly.pdbx_strand_id
1 'polypeptide(L)'
;MIFSQNLFYLTLIFVLLAASAIESSEQKENAQRNEYLGFPENVEKKQVEKWKDSKVRLLRSGKQPSVVINAKRAVYEIRHGSRKQIITVIAFSDLKSGTSWVGPEQDAYLEMQGKILGFRFSGKKIRWCRSLLKHDPKATLPDITDRVDQDVTGFSLLCAAAPSNERLAEEKPTRLGSHIKNRSMFTDGHFSAHYAPPIVTKFQWDEGLLKLSLTDQTKRFEAAVWIDVKSREIKKVFEKPWTYEEFYKKFGDAKTKANNQ
;
A
#
# COMPACT_ATOMS: atom_id res chain seq x y z
N MET A 1 45.67 -24.86 -24.23
CA MET A 1 44.40 -24.15 -24.53
C MET A 1 43.16 -24.96 -24.07
N ILE A 2 43.23 -25.64 -22.92
CA ILE A 2 42.17 -26.57 -22.42
C ILE A 2 41.55 -26.07 -21.10
N PHE A 3 42.24 -25.16 -20.38
CA PHE A 3 41.77 -24.62 -19.10
C PHE A 3 40.60 -23.63 -19.19
N SER A 4 40.43 -22.92 -20.30
CA SER A 4 39.36 -21.92 -20.46
C SER A 4 37.99 -22.51 -20.76
N GLN A 5 37.93 -23.66 -21.44
CA GLN A 5 36.67 -24.34 -21.73
C GLN A 5 36.06 -24.96 -20.47
N ASN A 6 36.88 -25.60 -19.62
CA ASN A 6 36.40 -26.20 -18.37
C ASN A 6 35.83 -25.17 -17.37
N LEU A 7 36.37 -23.94 -17.35
CA LEU A 7 35.85 -22.88 -16.50
C LEU A 7 34.49 -22.37 -16.98
N PHE A 8 34.30 -22.26 -18.29
CA PHE A 8 33.04 -21.82 -18.90
C PHE A 8 31.89 -22.80 -18.63
N TYR A 9 32.16 -24.10 -18.76
CA TYR A 9 31.18 -25.15 -18.42
C TYR A 9 30.82 -25.15 -16.94
N LEU A 10 31.77 -24.90 -16.04
CA LEU A 10 31.50 -24.81 -14.61
C LEU A 10 30.56 -23.63 -14.27
N THR A 11 30.81 -22.45 -14.85
CA THR A 11 29.93 -21.29 -14.65
C THR A 11 28.53 -21.50 -15.20
N LEU A 12 28.38 -22.16 -16.36
CA LEU A 12 27.06 -22.44 -16.94
C LEU A 12 26.26 -23.41 -16.07
N ILE A 13 26.90 -24.45 -15.53
CA ILE A 13 26.28 -25.41 -14.60
C ILE A 13 25.83 -24.71 -13.31
N PHE A 14 26.65 -23.81 -12.76
CA PHE A 14 26.27 -23.04 -11.57
C PHE A 14 25.09 -22.09 -11.82
N VAL A 15 25.01 -21.45 -13.00
CA VAL A 15 23.86 -20.58 -13.36
C VAL A 15 22.59 -21.40 -13.55
N LEU A 16 22.68 -22.58 -14.18
CA LEU A 16 21.53 -23.48 -14.35
C LEU A 16 21.05 -24.06 -13.02
N LEU A 17 21.97 -24.45 -12.14
CA LEU A 17 21.64 -24.93 -10.79
C LEU A 17 21.03 -23.80 -9.93
N ALA A 18 21.57 -22.58 -10.01
CA ALA A 18 21.02 -21.42 -9.30
C ALA A 18 19.62 -21.03 -9.81
N ALA A 19 19.39 -21.05 -11.13
CA ALA A 19 18.07 -20.79 -11.70
C ALA A 19 17.04 -21.82 -11.23
N SER A 20 17.39 -23.11 -11.25
CA SER A 20 16.51 -24.18 -10.75
C SER A 20 16.25 -24.10 -9.24
N ALA A 21 17.22 -23.64 -8.44
CA ALA A 21 17.06 -23.46 -7.00
C ALA A 21 16.19 -22.24 -6.67
N ILE A 22 16.25 -21.17 -7.47
CA ILE A 22 15.39 -19.98 -7.34
C ILE A 22 13.95 -20.33 -7.74
N GLU A 23 13.74 -21.01 -8.88
CA GLU A 23 12.41 -21.47 -9.30
C GLU A 23 11.82 -22.48 -8.31
N SER A 24 12.64 -23.41 -7.78
CA SER A 24 12.23 -24.36 -6.74
C SER A 24 11.87 -23.67 -5.41
N SER A 25 12.60 -22.61 -5.05
CA SER A 25 12.32 -21.82 -3.84
C SER A 25 11.05 -20.99 -4.01
N GLU A 26 10.85 -20.33 -5.15
CA GLU A 26 9.62 -19.60 -5.46
C GLU A 26 8.41 -20.53 -5.54
N GLN A 27 8.55 -21.73 -6.14
CA GLN A 27 7.49 -22.74 -6.17
C GLN A 27 7.17 -23.31 -4.79
N LYS A 28 8.17 -23.57 -3.93
CA LYS A 28 7.95 -24.02 -2.56
C LYS A 28 7.31 -22.94 -1.69
N GLU A 29 7.72 -21.68 -1.83
CA GLU A 29 7.11 -20.57 -1.12
C GLU A 29 5.64 -20.36 -1.57
N ASN A 30 5.36 -20.49 -2.87
CA ASN A 30 4.01 -20.44 -3.42
C ASN A 30 3.14 -21.62 -2.95
N ALA A 31 3.68 -22.84 -2.92
CA ALA A 31 2.96 -24.02 -2.42
C ALA A 31 2.64 -23.89 -0.92
N GLN A 32 3.56 -23.37 -0.12
CA GLN A 32 3.37 -23.19 1.31
C GLN A 32 2.42 -22.02 1.65
N ARG A 33 2.32 -21.00 0.79
CA ARG A 33 1.25 -19.98 0.85
C ARG A 33 -0.13 -20.56 0.56
N ASN A 34 -0.23 -21.53 -0.36
CA ASN A 34 -1.50 -22.16 -0.73
C ASN A 34 -2.05 -23.08 0.37
N GLU A 35 -1.18 -23.71 1.15
CA GLU A 35 -1.56 -24.68 2.19
C GLU A 35 -2.18 -24.02 3.45
N TYR A 36 -1.77 -22.78 3.78
CA TYR A 36 -2.16 -22.11 5.03
C TYR A 36 -3.44 -21.25 4.97
N LEU A 37 -4.08 -21.13 3.81
CA LEU A 37 -5.15 -20.14 3.59
C LEU A 37 -6.54 -20.71 3.28
N GLY A 38 -6.68 -22.03 3.20
CA GLY A 38 -7.81 -22.63 2.49
C GLY A 38 -7.58 -22.44 0.99
N PHE A 39 -7.74 -23.53 0.24
CA PHE A 39 -7.36 -23.67 -1.16
C PHE A 39 -7.63 -22.39 -2.00
N PRO A 40 -6.61 -21.80 -2.67
CA PRO A 40 -6.77 -20.59 -3.50
C PRO A 40 -7.89 -20.72 -4.54
N GLU A 41 -8.12 -21.95 -4.98
CA GLU A 41 -9.12 -22.38 -5.96
C GLU A 41 -10.56 -22.10 -5.50
N ASN A 42 -10.80 -21.95 -4.20
CA ASN A 42 -12.12 -21.68 -3.62
C ASN A 42 -12.42 -20.19 -3.44
N VAL A 43 -11.55 -19.30 -3.94
CA VAL A 43 -11.73 -17.85 -3.85
C VAL A 43 -12.34 -17.30 -5.14
N GLU A 44 -13.65 -17.08 -5.11
CA GLU A 44 -14.38 -16.53 -6.25
C GLU A 44 -14.18 -15.01 -6.35
N LYS A 45 -13.96 -14.52 -7.56
CA LYS A 45 -13.90 -13.09 -7.91
C LYS A 45 -15.09 -12.74 -8.79
N LYS A 46 -15.97 -11.85 -8.32
CA LYS A 46 -17.09 -11.33 -9.11
C LYS A 46 -17.03 -9.81 -9.20
N GLN A 47 -16.99 -9.26 -10.41
CA GLN A 47 -17.15 -7.81 -10.59
C GLN A 47 -18.60 -7.41 -10.29
N VAL A 48 -18.78 -6.48 -9.36
CA VAL A 48 -20.11 -5.96 -8.96
C VAL A 48 -20.34 -4.53 -9.42
N GLU A 49 -19.25 -3.78 -9.66
CA GLU A 49 -19.29 -2.48 -10.32
C GLU A 49 -18.28 -2.49 -11.47
N LYS A 50 -18.75 -2.22 -12.69
CA LYS A 50 -17.91 -2.15 -13.89
C LYS A 50 -16.91 -1.00 -13.80
N TRP A 51 -15.87 -1.08 -14.61
CA TRP A 51 -14.86 -0.02 -14.74
C TRP A 51 -15.49 1.33 -15.09
N LYS A 52 -15.22 2.33 -14.25
CA LYS A 52 -15.58 3.74 -14.47
C LYS A 52 -14.36 4.64 -14.33
N ASP A 53 -14.47 5.85 -14.87
CA ASP A 53 -13.43 6.86 -14.72
C ASP A 53 -13.22 7.25 -13.25
N SER A 54 -11.95 7.45 -12.90
CA SER A 54 -11.50 7.87 -11.59
C SER A 54 -10.23 8.71 -11.72
N LYS A 55 -9.75 9.23 -10.58
CA LYS A 55 -8.50 9.97 -10.49
C LYS A 55 -7.74 9.54 -9.25
N VAL A 56 -6.43 9.44 -9.37
CA VAL A 56 -5.56 9.09 -8.24
C VAL A 56 -4.42 10.08 -8.09
N ARG A 57 -3.83 10.13 -6.90
CA ARG A 57 -2.66 10.98 -6.60
C ARG A 57 -1.38 10.17 -6.76
N LEU A 58 -0.55 10.58 -7.73
CA LEU A 58 0.78 10.03 -7.98
C LEU A 58 1.85 11.00 -7.44
N LEU A 59 2.76 10.47 -6.64
CA LEU A 59 3.86 11.16 -6.01
C LEU A 59 5.14 10.84 -6.79
N ARG A 60 5.84 11.87 -7.27
CA ARG A 60 7.10 11.74 -8.00
C ARG A 60 8.24 12.35 -7.19
N SER A 61 9.41 11.70 -7.21
CA SER A 61 10.56 12.16 -6.42
C SER A 61 10.95 13.58 -6.82
N GLY A 62 11.21 14.44 -5.83
CA GLY A 62 11.64 15.82 -6.04
C GLY A 62 10.58 16.74 -6.67
N LYS A 63 9.32 16.26 -6.86
CA LYS A 63 8.25 17.04 -7.50
C LYS A 63 7.10 17.28 -6.54
N GLN A 64 6.82 18.55 -6.27
CA GLN A 64 5.65 19.01 -5.53
C GLN A 64 4.84 19.99 -6.40
N PRO A 65 3.50 20.00 -6.32
CA PRO A 65 2.63 19.07 -5.57
C PRO A 65 2.56 17.67 -6.22
N SER A 66 1.85 16.72 -5.59
CA SER A 66 1.51 15.44 -6.21
C SER A 66 0.72 15.66 -7.50
N VAL A 67 0.91 14.79 -8.49
CA VAL A 67 0.21 14.87 -9.77
C VAL A 67 -1.08 14.05 -9.70
N VAL A 68 -2.18 14.63 -10.14
CA VAL A 68 -3.44 13.89 -10.31
C VAL A 68 -3.44 13.27 -11.69
N ILE A 69 -3.59 11.95 -11.76
CA ILE A 69 -3.62 11.19 -13.01
C ILE A 69 -4.97 10.50 -13.20
N ASN A 70 -5.36 10.30 -14.45
CA ASN A 70 -6.56 9.55 -14.79
C ASN A 70 -6.37 8.07 -14.46
N ALA A 71 -7.44 7.46 -13.95
CA ALA A 71 -7.49 6.06 -13.59
C ALA A 71 -8.85 5.46 -13.96
N LYS A 72 -8.93 4.14 -13.90
CA LYS A 72 -10.19 3.40 -13.87
C LYS A 72 -10.39 2.80 -12.49
N ARG A 73 -11.65 2.74 -12.06
CA ARG A 73 -12.08 2.14 -10.80
C ARG A 73 -13.15 1.09 -11.07
N ALA A 74 -13.03 -0.07 -10.45
CA ALA A 74 -14.08 -1.09 -10.41
C ALA A 74 -14.24 -1.61 -8.98
N VAL A 75 -15.33 -2.32 -8.72
CA VAL A 75 -15.57 -2.97 -7.42
C VAL A 75 -15.79 -4.44 -7.63
N TYR A 76 -15.05 -5.24 -6.87
CA TYR A 76 -15.12 -6.69 -6.89
C TYR A 76 -15.63 -7.19 -5.55
N GLU A 77 -16.48 -8.20 -5.63
CA GLU A 77 -16.86 -9.05 -4.52
C GLU A 77 -15.99 -10.31 -4.55
N ILE A 78 -15.26 -10.53 -3.47
CA ILE A 78 -14.46 -11.73 -3.26
C ILE A 78 -15.18 -12.63 -2.25
N ARG A 79 -15.41 -13.89 -2.62
CA ARG A 79 -16.03 -14.89 -1.74
C ARG A 79 -15.05 -16.00 -1.43
N HIS A 80 -15.04 -16.43 -0.17
CA HIS A 80 -14.32 -17.62 0.27
C HIS A 80 -15.17 -18.34 1.34
N GLY A 81 -15.85 -19.42 0.93
CA GLY A 81 -16.89 -20.05 1.74
C GLY A 81 -18.03 -19.07 2.05
N SER A 82 -18.42 -18.95 3.32
CA SER A 82 -19.44 -18.00 3.78
C SER A 82 -18.95 -16.56 3.91
N ARG A 83 -17.65 -16.31 3.78
CA ARG A 83 -17.07 -14.97 3.93
C ARG A 83 -17.14 -14.22 2.62
N LYS A 84 -17.58 -12.96 2.71
CA LYS A 84 -17.67 -12.03 1.59
C LYS A 84 -16.87 -10.77 1.92
N GLN A 85 -16.08 -10.30 0.97
CA GLN A 85 -15.35 -9.05 1.07
C GLN A 85 -15.52 -8.22 -0.20
N ILE A 86 -15.77 -6.92 -0.03
CA ILE A 86 -15.80 -5.97 -1.13
C ILE A 86 -14.42 -5.32 -1.24
N ILE A 87 -13.85 -5.33 -2.45
CA ILE A 87 -12.55 -4.73 -2.75
C ILE A 87 -12.74 -3.77 -3.92
N THR A 88 -12.50 -2.49 -3.67
CA THR A 88 -12.35 -1.50 -4.75
C THR A 88 -10.99 -1.68 -5.39
N VAL A 89 -10.95 -1.77 -6.72
CA VAL A 89 -9.73 -1.92 -7.51
C VAL A 89 -9.53 -0.66 -8.36
N ILE A 90 -8.30 -0.19 -8.40
CA ILE A 90 -7.85 0.93 -9.22
C ILE A 90 -6.85 0.41 -10.26
N ALA A 91 -6.96 0.92 -11.49
CA ALA A 91 -6.01 0.67 -12.57
C ALA A 91 -5.63 2.01 -13.21
N PHE A 92 -4.34 2.23 -13.51
CA PHE A 92 -3.90 3.38 -14.27
C PHE A 92 -2.58 3.12 -15.00
N SER A 93 -2.30 3.95 -16.00
CA SER A 93 -1.03 4.03 -16.69
C SER A 93 -0.61 5.49 -16.78
N ASP A 94 0.61 5.80 -16.35
CA ASP A 94 1.23 7.11 -16.50
C ASP A 94 2.00 7.16 -17.82
N LEU A 95 1.40 7.79 -18.83
CA LEU A 95 1.98 7.93 -20.17
C LEU A 95 3.35 8.61 -20.16
N LYS A 96 3.65 9.44 -19.15
CA LYS A 96 4.92 10.16 -19.07
C LYS A 96 6.10 9.25 -18.72
N SER A 97 5.89 8.30 -17.81
CA SER A 97 6.93 7.36 -17.37
C SER A 97 6.77 5.97 -17.97
N GLY A 98 5.64 5.71 -18.64
CA GLY A 98 5.24 4.38 -19.11
C GLY A 98 4.86 3.43 -17.97
N THR A 99 4.82 3.89 -16.72
CA THR A 99 4.54 3.02 -15.58
C THR A 99 3.05 2.82 -15.38
N SER A 100 2.66 1.58 -15.10
CA SER A 100 1.29 1.20 -14.81
C SER A 100 1.18 0.61 -13.42
N TRP A 101 -0.01 0.70 -12.86
CA TRP A 101 -0.31 0.14 -11.56
C TRP A 101 -1.73 -0.41 -11.53
N VAL A 102 -1.89 -1.55 -10.87
CA VAL A 102 -3.20 -2.11 -10.61
C VAL A 102 -3.27 -2.85 -9.28
N GLY A 103 -4.40 -2.74 -8.60
CA GLY A 103 -4.61 -3.39 -7.32
C GLY A 103 -5.71 -2.73 -6.49
N PRO A 104 -5.84 -3.11 -5.20
CA PRO A 104 -6.82 -2.52 -4.29
C PRO A 104 -6.59 -1.02 -4.14
N GLU A 105 -7.65 -0.20 -4.08
CA GLU A 105 -7.54 1.26 -3.88
C GLU A 105 -6.63 1.63 -2.70
N GLN A 106 -5.80 2.66 -2.90
CA GLN A 106 -4.78 3.13 -1.97
C GLN A 106 -4.96 4.63 -1.68
N ASP A 107 -4.40 5.11 -0.57
CA ASP A 107 -4.48 6.53 -0.20
C ASP A 107 -3.59 7.42 -1.08
N ALA A 108 -2.45 6.86 -1.54
CA ALA A 108 -1.59 7.45 -2.55
C ALA A 108 -0.65 6.42 -3.22
N TYR A 109 0.00 6.86 -4.29
CA TYR A 109 0.90 6.05 -5.12
C TYR A 109 2.25 6.75 -5.29
N LEU A 110 3.34 6.01 -5.16
CA LEU A 110 4.72 6.49 -5.30
C LEU A 110 5.32 5.95 -6.60
N GLU A 111 5.83 6.85 -7.45
CA GLU A 111 6.65 6.48 -8.59
C GLU A 111 8.10 6.26 -8.15
N MET A 112 8.63 5.08 -8.46
CA MET A 112 9.99 4.65 -8.13
C MET A 112 10.59 3.92 -9.33
N GLN A 113 11.65 4.45 -9.94
CA GLN A 113 12.48 3.78 -10.96
C GLN A 113 11.74 2.73 -11.83
N GLY A 114 10.77 3.17 -12.64
CA GLY A 114 10.02 2.31 -13.55
C GLY A 114 8.92 1.44 -12.91
N LYS A 115 8.59 1.68 -11.65
CA LYS A 115 7.56 0.97 -10.88
C LYS A 115 6.71 1.95 -10.09
N ILE A 116 5.53 1.49 -9.69
CA ILE A 116 4.65 2.23 -8.79
C ILE A 116 4.40 1.38 -7.55
N LEU A 117 4.43 2.05 -6.40
CA LEU A 117 4.09 1.48 -5.11
C LEU A 117 2.92 2.23 -4.49
N GLY A 118 1.83 1.51 -4.26
CA GLY A 118 0.69 2.03 -3.52
C GLY A 118 0.89 1.91 -2.02
N PHE A 119 0.27 2.82 -1.26
CA PHE A 119 0.18 2.67 0.17
C PHE A 119 -1.13 3.18 0.74
N ARG A 120 -1.53 2.56 1.85
CA ARG A 120 -2.75 2.93 2.56
C ARG A 120 -2.62 2.82 4.06
N PHE A 121 -3.38 3.63 4.77
CA PHE A 121 -3.48 3.58 6.22
C PHE A 121 -4.43 2.45 6.64
N SER A 122 -4.03 1.74 7.69
CA SER A 122 -4.82 0.69 8.32
C SER A 122 -4.62 0.76 9.82
N GLY A 123 -5.47 1.53 10.50
CA GLY A 123 -5.30 1.87 11.91
C GLY A 123 -3.95 2.56 12.15
N LYS A 124 -3.10 1.95 12.99
CA LYS A 124 -1.80 2.50 13.41
C LYS A 124 -0.63 2.16 12.47
N LYS A 125 -0.89 1.70 11.26
CA LYS A 125 0.15 1.27 10.30
C LYS A 125 -0.16 1.72 8.88
N ILE A 126 0.89 1.81 8.07
CA ILE A 126 0.81 1.91 6.61
C ILE A 126 1.05 0.53 6.03
N ARG A 127 0.16 0.10 5.15
CA ARG A 127 0.32 -1.10 4.32
C ARG A 127 0.78 -0.67 2.94
N TRP A 128 1.79 -1.37 2.44
CA TRP A 128 2.37 -1.14 1.12
C TRP A 128 1.86 -2.20 0.15
N CYS A 129 1.68 -1.84 -1.11
CA CYS A 129 1.15 -2.72 -2.14
C CYS A 129 1.84 -2.45 -3.46
N ARG A 130 2.46 -3.48 -4.04
CA ARG A 130 2.93 -3.42 -5.43
C ARG A 130 1.75 -3.55 -6.39
N SER A 131 2.00 -3.24 -7.65
CA SER A 131 1.05 -3.56 -8.72
C SER A 131 0.90 -5.09 -8.83
N LEU A 132 -0.34 -5.57 -8.96
CA LEU A 132 -0.64 -6.99 -9.14
C LEU A 132 -0.28 -7.50 -10.55
N LEU A 133 -0.26 -6.61 -11.54
CA LEU A 133 0.24 -6.91 -12.87
C LEU A 133 1.70 -6.47 -13.01
N LYS A 134 2.48 -7.28 -13.72
CA LYS A 134 3.84 -6.94 -14.14
C LYS A 134 3.81 -5.69 -15.02
N HIS A 135 4.84 -4.85 -14.86
CA HIS A 135 5.02 -3.65 -15.65
C HIS A 135 5.05 -3.99 -17.15
N ASP A 136 4.20 -3.31 -17.91
CA ASP A 136 4.16 -3.34 -19.35
C ASP A 136 4.03 -1.91 -19.86
N PRO A 137 5.11 -1.33 -20.43
CA PRO A 137 5.13 0.05 -20.89
C PRO A 137 4.29 0.29 -22.15
N LYS A 138 3.85 -0.78 -22.83
CA LYS A 138 3.00 -0.69 -24.02
C LYS A 138 1.51 -0.84 -23.69
N ALA A 139 1.18 -1.33 -22.50
CA ALA A 139 -0.20 -1.58 -22.11
C ALA A 139 -0.97 -0.27 -21.99
N THR A 140 -2.06 -0.18 -22.74
CA THR A 140 -3.04 0.90 -22.60
C THR A 140 -3.96 0.62 -21.42
N LEU A 141 -4.73 1.62 -20.99
CA LEU A 141 -5.63 1.46 -19.86
C LEU A 141 -6.71 0.39 -20.09
N PRO A 142 -7.34 0.29 -21.28
CA PRO A 142 -8.19 -0.85 -21.64
C PRO A 142 -7.48 -2.20 -21.49
N ASP A 143 -6.26 -2.34 -22.02
CA ASP A 143 -5.49 -3.59 -21.91
C ASP A 143 -5.25 -3.97 -20.45
N ILE A 144 -4.93 -2.99 -19.60
CA ILE A 144 -4.72 -3.20 -18.16
C ILE A 144 -6.02 -3.68 -17.50
N THR A 145 -7.16 -3.05 -17.79
CA THR A 145 -8.44 -3.44 -17.17
C THR A 145 -8.87 -4.84 -17.59
N ASP A 146 -8.70 -5.21 -18.86
CA ASP A 146 -9.04 -6.55 -19.36
C ASP A 146 -8.16 -7.62 -18.71
N ARG A 147 -6.85 -7.33 -18.55
CA ARG A 147 -5.92 -8.22 -17.83
C ARG A 147 -6.24 -8.36 -16.35
N VAL A 148 -6.84 -7.37 -15.70
CA VAL A 148 -7.33 -7.56 -14.32
C VAL A 148 -8.45 -8.59 -14.28
N ASP A 149 -9.36 -8.52 -15.24
CA ASP A 149 -10.49 -9.43 -15.29
C ASP A 149 -10.05 -10.86 -15.62
N GLN A 150 -9.04 -11.02 -16.48
CA GLN A 150 -8.51 -12.32 -16.92
C GLN A 150 -7.44 -12.91 -15.97
N ASP A 151 -6.41 -12.13 -15.62
CA ASP A 151 -5.18 -12.66 -15.01
C ASP A 151 -5.17 -12.55 -13.47
N VAL A 152 -5.86 -11.56 -12.91
CA VAL A 152 -5.79 -11.30 -11.46
C VAL A 152 -6.83 -12.13 -10.73
N THR A 153 -6.40 -13.10 -9.93
CA THR A 153 -7.31 -13.96 -9.16
C THR A 153 -7.97 -13.23 -7.97
N GLY A 154 -9.10 -13.75 -7.48
CA GLY A 154 -9.72 -13.24 -6.26
C GLY A 154 -8.81 -13.37 -5.04
N PHE A 155 -8.01 -14.45 -5.00
CA PHE A 155 -7.01 -14.68 -3.97
C PHE A 155 -5.90 -13.63 -3.98
N SER A 156 -5.36 -13.28 -5.16
CA SER A 156 -4.35 -12.22 -5.30
C SER A 156 -4.88 -10.86 -4.83
N LEU A 157 -6.13 -10.51 -5.20
CA LEU A 157 -6.80 -9.30 -4.71
C LEU A 157 -6.97 -9.32 -3.20
N LEU A 158 -7.39 -10.45 -2.63
CA LEU A 158 -7.58 -10.60 -1.19
C LEU A 158 -6.26 -10.41 -0.44
N CYS A 159 -5.18 -11.03 -0.90
CA CYS A 159 -3.85 -10.92 -0.29
C CYS A 159 -3.32 -9.47 -0.34
N ALA A 160 -3.50 -8.76 -1.46
CA ALA A 160 -3.13 -7.36 -1.57
C ALA A 160 -4.01 -6.44 -0.71
N ALA A 161 -5.32 -6.71 -0.62
CA ALA A 161 -6.26 -5.86 0.10
C ALA A 161 -6.26 -6.13 1.61
N ALA A 162 -6.09 -7.35 2.07
CA ALA A 162 -6.16 -7.67 3.47
C ALA A 162 -5.35 -8.93 3.74
N PRO A 163 -4.00 -8.82 3.73
CA PRO A 163 -3.18 -9.98 4.04
C PRO A 163 -3.56 -10.45 5.45
N SER A 164 -4.02 -11.70 5.53
CA SER A 164 -4.59 -12.30 6.76
C SER A 164 -3.54 -12.51 7.84
N ASN A 165 -2.26 -12.50 7.47
CA ASN A 165 -1.13 -12.45 8.39
C ASN A 165 0.05 -11.67 7.76
N GLU A 166 1.07 -11.34 8.56
CA GLU A 166 2.26 -10.62 8.08
C GLU A 166 3.11 -11.44 7.08
N ARG A 167 2.99 -12.77 7.04
CA ARG A 167 3.70 -13.63 6.08
C ARG A 167 3.13 -13.54 4.66
N LEU A 168 1.84 -13.21 4.55
CA LEU A 168 1.14 -13.02 3.27
C LEU A 168 1.15 -11.58 2.81
N ALA A 169 1.54 -10.65 3.69
CA ALA A 169 1.84 -9.30 3.26
C ALA A 169 3.11 -9.36 2.40
N GLU A 170 2.97 -9.04 1.13
CA GLU A 170 4.13 -8.94 0.21
C GLU A 170 5.17 -7.92 0.70
N GLU A 171 4.76 -7.02 1.60
CA GLU A 171 5.57 -5.93 2.10
C GLU A 171 5.38 -5.77 3.62
N LYS A 172 6.50 -5.58 4.34
CA LYS A 172 6.51 -5.25 5.77
C LYS A 172 5.73 -3.95 6.01
N PRO A 173 4.70 -3.93 6.89
CA PRO A 173 3.97 -2.71 7.17
C PRO A 173 4.84 -1.71 7.96
N THR A 174 4.65 -0.42 7.70
CA THR A 174 5.26 0.65 8.53
C THR A 174 4.38 0.88 9.74
N ARG A 175 4.90 0.61 10.94
CA ARG A 175 4.16 0.78 12.21
C ARG A 175 4.24 2.24 12.64
N LEU A 176 3.18 3.02 12.50
CA LEU A 176 3.13 4.42 12.92
C LEU A 176 2.97 4.53 14.45
N GLY A 177 2.12 3.68 15.03
CA GLY A 177 1.75 3.76 16.44
C GLY A 177 2.86 3.41 17.44
N SER A 178 3.99 2.87 16.98
CA SER A 178 5.19 2.70 17.80
C SER A 178 6.08 3.95 17.83
N HIS A 179 5.84 4.94 16.97
CA HIS A 179 6.66 6.14 16.86
C HIS A 179 5.90 7.45 17.14
N ILE A 180 4.60 7.51 16.83
CA ILE A 180 3.75 8.65 17.23
C ILE A 180 3.21 8.36 18.63
N LYS A 181 3.65 9.15 19.62
CA LYS A 181 3.30 8.95 21.03
C LYS A 181 1.84 9.27 21.31
N ASN A 182 1.27 10.27 20.64
CA ASN A 182 -0.13 10.63 20.83
C ASN A 182 -1.05 9.56 20.25
N ARG A 183 -1.70 8.79 21.13
CA ARG A 183 -2.65 7.74 20.70
C ARG A 183 -3.89 8.31 20.02
N SER A 184 -4.31 9.53 20.33
CA SER A 184 -5.46 10.19 19.70
C SER A 184 -5.24 10.53 18.23
N MET A 185 -4.00 10.42 17.72
CA MET A 185 -3.73 10.48 16.28
C MET A 185 -4.47 9.38 15.49
N PHE A 186 -4.79 8.26 16.15
CA PHE A 186 -5.32 7.05 15.51
C PHE A 186 -6.76 6.73 15.94
N THR A 187 -7.50 7.73 16.38
CA THR A 187 -8.89 7.59 16.84
C THR A 187 -9.78 8.57 16.10
N ASP A 188 -11.07 8.26 16.02
CA ASP A 188 -12.07 9.13 15.36
C ASP A 188 -12.42 10.38 16.18
N GLY A 189 -11.95 10.45 17.42
CA GLY A 189 -12.15 11.56 18.31
C GLY A 189 -11.21 11.54 19.50
N HIS A 190 -11.18 12.63 20.24
CA HIS A 190 -10.38 12.75 21.45
C HIS A 190 -10.84 11.71 22.50
N PHE A 191 -9.89 10.92 23.02
CA PHE A 191 -10.13 9.81 23.95
C PHE A 191 -11.13 8.74 23.45
N SER A 192 -11.40 8.71 22.14
CA SER A 192 -12.26 7.68 21.59
C SER A 192 -11.59 6.31 21.64
N ALA A 193 -12.39 5.28 21.92
CA ALA A 193 -11.97 3.89 21.80
C ALA A 193 -12.02 3.39 20.34
N HIS A 194 -12.65 4.16 19.43
CA HIS A 194 -12.80 3.79 18.04
C HIS A 194 -11.58 4.22 17.23
N TYR A 195 -11.01 3.24 16.51
CA TYR A 195 -9.84 3.46 15.68
C TYR A 195 -10.22 4.18 14.38
N ALA A 196 -9.46 5.21 14.04
CA ALA A 196 -9.50 5.83 12.73
C ALA A 196 -8.08 6.06 12.21
N PRO A 197 -7.83 5.91 10.90
CA PRO A 197 -6.55 6.27 10.33
C PRO A 197 -6.32 7.79 10.44
N PRO A 198 -5.07 8.27 10.52
CA PRO A 198 -4.80 9.69 10.44
C PRO A 198 -5.11 10.23 9.04
N ILE A 199 -5.45 11.51 8.94
CA ILE A 199 -5.64 12.23 7.69
C ILE A 199 -4.28 12.75 7.22
N VAL A 200 -3.91 12.47 5.96
CA VAL A 200 -2.73 13.09 5.37
C VAL A 200 -3.07 14.48 4.83
N THR A 201 -2.39 15.49 5.36
CA THR A 201 -2.53 16.89 4.93
C THR A 201 -1.52 17.28 3.88
N LYS A 202 -0.32 16.68 3.90
CA LYS A 202 0.73 16.93 2.92
C LYS A 202 1.60 15.69 2.70
N PHE A 203 1.99 15.48 1.46
CA PHE A 203 2.98 14.49 1.06
C PHE A 203 4.22 15.20 0.55
N GLN A 204 5.41 14.71 0.87
CA GLN A 204 6.65 15.04 0.18
C GLN A 204 7.45 13.76 -0.06
N TRP A 205 7.89 13.54 -1.29
CA TRP A 205 8.64 12.36 -1.70
C TRP A 205 9.93 12.81 -2.34
N ASP A 206 11.06 12.42 -1.78
CA ASP A 206 12.36 12.76 -2.32
C ASP A 206 13.41 11.72 -1.96
N GLU A 207 14.26 11.35 -2.91
CA GLU A 207 15.44 10.47 -2.75
C GLU A 207 15.23 9.21 -1.89
N GLY A 208 14.08 8.53 -2.00
CA GLY A 208 13.84 7.32 -1.19
C GLY A 208 13.16 7.58 0.16
N LEU A 209 12.97 8.83 0.55
CA LEU A 209 12.38 9.25 1.82
C LEU A 209 10.99 9.91 1.62
N LEU A 210 9.96 9.25 2.15
CA LEU A 210 8.59 9.76 2.14
C LEU A 210 8.30 10.51 3.44
N LYS A 211 8.03 11.80 3.33
CA LYS A 211 7.49 12.61 4.42
C LYS A 211 5.98 12.72 4.32
N LEU A 212 5.29 12.37 5.40
CA LEU A 212 3.85 12.51 5.55
C LEU A 212 3.57 13.50 6.66
N SER A 213 2.82 14.55 6.37
CA SER A 213 2.19 15.41 7.37
C SER A 213 0.80 14.87 7.65
N LEU A 214 0.55 14.58 8.93
CA LEU A 214 -0.62 13.88 9.43
C LEU A 214 -1.39 14.77 10.39
N THR A 215 -2.70 14.62 10.39
CA THR A 215 -3.56 15.13 11.44
C THR A 215 -4.56 14.08 11.87
N ASP A 216 -5.02 14.13 13.12
CA ASP A 216 -6.13 13.29 13.57
C ASP A 216 -7.48 13.70 12.92
N GLN A 217 -8.52 12.90 13.13
CA GLN A 217 -9.85 13.17 12.57
C GLN A 217 -10.45 14.51 13.06
N THR A 218 -10.06 14.98 14.25
CA THR A 218 -10.52 16.28 14.79
C THR A 218 -9.69 17.47 14.31
N LYS A 219 -8.62 17.24 13.53
CA LYS A 219 -7.67 18.24 13.03
C LYS A 219 -6.93 19.02 14.13
N ARG A 220 -6.79 18.45 15.32
CA ARG A 220 -6.19 19.09 16.50
C ARG A 220 -4.75 18.64 16.76
N PHE A 221 -4.45 17.39 16.46
CA PHE A 221 -3.13 16.82 16.65
C PHE A 221 -2.44 16.68 15.32
N GLU A 222 -1.26 17.29 15.23
CA GLU A 222 -0.44 17.29 14.03
C GLU A 222 0.85 16.52 14.29
N ALA A 223 1.20 15.66 13.33
CA ALA A 223 2.48 14.97 13.32
C ALA A 223 3.09 15.00 11.91
N ALA A 224 4.39 14.81 11.82
CA ALA A 224 5.07 14.51 10.58
C ALA A 224 5.96 13.29 10.77
N VAL A 225 5.95 12.38 9.81
CA VAL A 225 6.80 11.18 9.80
C VAL A 225 7.61 11.15 8.52
N TRP A 226 8.87 10.74 8.62
CA TRP A 226 9.76 10.48 7.50
C TRP A 226 10.04 8.99 7.44
N ILE A 227 9.69 8.38 6.32
CA ILE A 227 9.71 6.94 6.13
C ILE A 227 10.70 6.64 5.02
N ASP A 228 11.69 5.82 5.32
CA ASP A 228 12.52 5.18 4.30
C ASP A 228 11.65 4.18 3.54
N VAL A 229 11.39 4.45 2.28
CA VAL A 229 10.48 3.63 1.47
C VAL A 229 11.15 2.30 1.13
N LYS A 230 12.47 2.16 1.09
CA LYS A 230 13.09 0.85 0.83
C LYS A 230 12.96 -0.07 2.04
N SER A 231 13.26 0.42 3.25
CA SER A 231 13.22 -0.40 4.47
C SER A 231 11.86 -0.43 5.15
N ARG A 232 10.93 0.46 4.75
CA ARG A 232 9.61 0.68 5.38
C ARG A 232 9.70 1.22 6.81
N GLU A 233 10.85 1.73 7.22
CA GLU A 233 11.09 2.21 8.58
C GLU A 233 10.90 3.71 8.70
N ILE A 234 10.39 4.13 9.85
CA ILE A 234 10.35 5.53 10.23
C ILE A 234 11.74 5.96 10.68
N LYS A 235 12.32 6.93 9.97
CA LYS A 235 13.63 7.52 10.30
C LYS A 235 13.51 8.73 11.22
N LYS A 236 12.40 9.45 11.14
CA LYS A 236 12.15 10.64 11.96
C LYS A 236 10.65 10.81 12.23
N VAL A 237 10.32 11.27 13.42
CA VAL A 237 8.99 11.76 13.79
C VAL A 237 9.11 13.15 14.37
N PHE A 238 8.15 13.99 14.02
CA PHE A 238 7.86 15.24 14.69
C PHE A 238 6.41 15.20 15.15
N GLU A 239 6.17 15.51 16.42
CA GLU A 239 4.83 15.70 16.97
C GLU A 239 4.76 17.13 17.48
N LYS A 240 3.70 17.85 17.12
CA LYS A 240 3.42 19.14 17.75
C LYS A 240 3.22 18.91 19.25
N PRO A 241 3.78 19.74 20.14
CA PRO A 241 3.59 19.59 21.58
C PRO A 241 2.11 19.43 21.93
N TRP A 242 1.83 18.47 22.80
CA TRP A 242 0.50 18.21 23.31
C TRP A 242 0.64 17.76 24.77
N THR A 243 -0.17 18.34 25.64
CA THR A 243 -0.39 17.83 26.99
C THR A 243 -1.89 17.74 27.24
N TYR A 244 -2.27 16.86 28.15
CA TYR A 244 -3.66 16.76 28.61
C TYR A 244 -4.15 18.13 29.12
N GLU A 245 -3.32 18.82 29.89
CA GLU A 245 -3.64 20.13 30.47
C GLU A 245 -3.78 21.24 29.42
N GLU A 246 -2.87 21.33 28.44
CA GLU A 246 -2.99 22.31 27.35
C GLU A 246 -4.22 22.03 26.49
N PHE A 247 -4.59 20.77 26.29
CA PHE A 247 -5.83 20.42 25.58
C PHE A 247 -7.06 20.91 26.34
N TYR A 248 -7.17 20.62 27.64
CA TYR A 248 -8.31 21.05 28.44
C TYR A 248 -8.38 22.57 28.59
N LYS A 249 -7.26 23.25 28.78
CA LYS A 249 -7.23 24.73 28.80
C LYS A 249 -7.66 25.35 27.48
N LYS A 250 -7.29 24.74 26.34
CA LYS A 250 -7.57 25.30 25.01
C LYS A 250 -8.96 24.94 24.48
N PHE A 251 -9.52 23.78 24.87
CA PHE A 251 -10.73 23.23 24.27
C PHE A 251 -11.79 22.78 25.29
N GLY A 252 -11.46 22.67 26.58
CA GLY A 252 -12.42 22.39 27.66
C GLY A 252 -13.36 23.57 27.91
N ASP A 253 -12.83 24.80 27.89
CA ASP A 253 -13.62 26.03 28.11
C ASP A 253 -14.58 26.36 26.97
N ALA A 254 -14.33 25.84 25.76
CA ALA A 254 -15.19 26.05 24.60
C ALA A 254 -16.54 25.34 24.73
N LYS A 255 -16.62 24.22 25.48
CA LYS A 255 -17.89 23.54 25.79
C LYS A 255 -18.69 24.26 26.88
N THR A 256 -18.02 24.91 27.84
CA THR A 256 -18.69 25.66 28.91
C THR A 256 -19.29 26.97 28.41
N LYS A 257 -18.70 27.61 27.38
CA LYS A 257 -19.27 28.81 26.76
C LYS A 257 -20.41 28.53 25.78
N ALA A 258 -20.47 27.35 25.16
CA ALA A 258 -21.53 26.98 24.23
C ALA A 258 -22.82 26.48 24.93
N ASN A 259 -22.74 26.06 26.19
CA ASN A 259 -23.89 25.63 27.00
C ASN A 259 -24.50 26.74 27.88
N ASN A 260 -23.93 27.95 27.84
CA ASN A 260 -24.41 29.13 28.57
C ASN A 260 -24.91 30.24 27.62
N GLN A 261 -25.26 29.88 26.37
CA GLN A 261 -25.98 30.74 25.43
C GLN A 261 -27.31 30.09 25.06
#